data_AF-A0A942KN48-F1
#
_entry.id   AF-A0A942KN48-F1
#
_cell.length_a   1.000
_cell.length_b   1.000
_cell.length_c   1.000
_cell.angle_alpha   90.00
_cell.angle_beta   90.00
_cell.angle_gamma   90.00
#
_symmetry.space_group_name_H-M   'P 1'
#
loop_
_entity.id
_entity.type
_entity.pdbx_description
1 polymer ?
#
loop_
_entity_poly.entity_id
_entity_poly.type
_entity_poly.pdbx_seq_one_letter_code
_entity_poly.pdbx_strand_id
1 'polypeptide(L)'
;KYSRRGHLFQDRYKSEAVETDTYFLTVLRYIHQNPVKAGITEKIQTYPWSSYREYTEKPVICATQFAMELFSEDKAVSLHLMEEFHQEPNKDQCLEPDHGVRINDLEAAELIQKIAEVKSPQEIQAFEKQKRNAVIRELKKRQLSIRQIERLTGISFGIIRNL
;
A
#
# COMPACT_ATOMS: atom_id res chain seq x y z
N LYS A 1 -8.71 14.26 18.69
CA LYS A 1 -8.56 15.61 18.08
C LYS A 1 -7.75 15.43 16.80
N TYR A 2 -8.41 15.52 15.64
CA TYR A 2 -8.01 15.17 14.26
C TYR A 2 -6.99 14.03 14.13
N SER A 3 -7.45 12.82 13.78
CA SER A 3 -6.64 11.61 13.49
C SER A 3 -5.68 11.80 12.30
N ARG A 4 -4.80 12.80 12.35
CA ARG A 4 -3.80 13.12 11.35
C ARG A 4 -2.56 12.27 11.60
N ARG A 5 -1.98 11.74 10.52
CA ARG A 5 -0.72 11.01 10.56
C ARG A 5 0.35 11.83 9.83
N GLY A 6 1.45 12.17 10.51
CA GLY A 6 2.67 12.69 9.90
C GLY A 6 2.50 13.95 9.03
N HIS A 7 3.39 14.11 8.05
CA HIS A 7 3.42 15.19 7.07
C HIS A 7 2.48 14.91 5.88
N LEU A 8 2.16 15.93 5.06
CA LEU A 8 1.29 15.75 3.88
C LEU A 8 1.83 14.67 2.93
N PHE A 9 3.13 14.71 2.67
CA PHE A 9 3.86 13.64 2.00
C PHE A 9 4.41 12.69 3.07
N GLN A 10 4.07 11.41 2.95
CA GLN A 10 4.52 10.39 3.89
C GLN A 10 5.90 9.89 3.46
N ASP A 11 5.93 8.90 2.57
CA ASP A 11 7.14 8.29 2.05
C ASP A 11 7.63 8.96 0.74
N ARG A 12 8.84 8.59 0.30
CA ARG A 12 9.31 8.93 -1.05
C ARG A 12 8.42 8.26 -2.10
N TYR A 13 8.31 8.88 -3.27
CA TYR A 13 7.62 8.27 -4.39
C TYR A 13 8.28 6.94 -4.77
N LYS A 14 7.46 5.97 -5.16
CA LYS A 14 7.93 4.75 -5.82
C LYS A 14 8.08 5.03 -7.31
N SER A 15 9.04 4.37 -7.95
CA SER A 15 9.32 4.52 -9.37
C SER A 15 9.70 3.17 -9.94
N GLU A 16 9.12 2.82 -11.07
CA GLU A 16 9.38 1.59 -11.81
C GLU A 16 9.37 1.90 -13.30
N ALA A 17 10.29 1.30 -14.05
CA ALA A 17 10.41 1.55 -15.49
C ALA A 17 9.32 0.78 -16.24
N VAL A 18 8.67 1.44 -17.20
CA VAL A 18 7.73 0.80 -18.12
C VAL A 18 8.46 0.52 -19.43
N GLU A 19 8.86 -0.74 -19.64
CA GLU A 19 9.75 -1.13 -20.74
C GLU A 19 9.06 -1.93 -21.86
N THR A 20 7.81 -2.35 -21.66
CA THR A 20 7.06 -3.13 -22.66
C THR A 20 5.64 -2.61 -22.79
N ASP A 21 5.06 -2.77 -23.99
CA ASP A 21 3.68 -2.37 -24.27
C ASP A 21 2.68 -3.16 -23.42
N THR A 22 2.93 -4.45 -23.20
CA THR A 22 2.11 -5.28 -22.29
C THR A 22 2.12 -4.70 -20.87
N TYR A 23 3.29 -4.33 -20.35
CA TYR A 23 3.37 -3.76 -19.02
C TYR A 23 2.77 -2.35 -18.95
N PHE A 24 2.90 -1.56 -20.02
CA PHE A 24 2.21 -0.28 -20.13
C PHE A 24 0.69 -0.45 -19.99
N LEU A 25 0.08 -1.42 -20.68
CA LEU A 25 -1.35 -1.71 -20.54
C LEU A 25 -1.71 -2.17 -19.13
N THR A 26 -0.87 -3.01 -18.50
CA THR A 26 -1.03 -3.40 -17.08
C THR A 26 -1.06 -2.17 -16.16
N VAL A 27 -0.11 -1.25 -16.31
CA VAL A 27 -0.03 -0.02 -15.49
C VAL A 27 -1.23 0.90 -15.76
N LEU A 28 -1.66 1.01 -17.01
CA LEU A 28 -2.85 1.78 -17.39
C LEU A 28 -4.10 1.26 -16.68
N ARG A 29 -4.36 -0.05 -16.76
CA ARG A 29 -5.47 -0.71 -16.05
C ARG A 29 -5.35 -0.55 -14.54
N TYR A 30 -4.16 -0.72 -14.00
CA TYR A 30 -3.88 -0.51 -12.58
C TYR A 30 -4.29 0.90 -12.12
N ILE A 31 -3.83 1.95 -12.81
CA ILE A 31 -4.15 3.35 -12.48
C ILE A 31 -5.66 3.58 -12.53
N HIS A 32 -6.34 3.13 -13.59
CA HIS A 32 -7.78 3.33 -13.74
C HIS A 32 -8.61 2.53 -12.72
N GLN A 33 -8.15 1.36 -12.28
CA GLN A 33 -8.82 0.53 -11.27
C GLN A 33 -8.51 0.94 -9.83
N ASN A 34 -7.46 1.73 -9.56
CA ASN A 34 -7.09 2.15 -8.20
C ASN A 34 -8.24 2.75 -7.37
N PRO A 35 -9.10 3.64 -7.90
CA PRO A 35 -10.24 4.17 -7.15
C PRO A 35 -11.25 3.09 -6.71
N VAL A 36 -11.44 2.05 -7.54
CA VAL A 36 -12.31 0.91 -7.21
C VAL A 36 -11.64 0.02 -6.17
N LYS A 37 -10.37 -0.34 -6.36
CA LYS A 37 -9.58 -1.13 -5.41
C LYS A 37 -9.49 -0.47 -4.03
N ALA A 38 -9.44 0.87 -3.99
CA ALA A 38 -9.43 1.66 -2.76
C ALA A 38 -10.82 1.83 -2.11
N GLY A 39 -11.90 1.33 -2.73
CA GLY A 39 -13.27 1.47 -2.24
C GLY A 39 -13.83 2.89 -2.32
N ILE A 40 -13.26 3.75 -3.17
CA ILE A 40 -13.70 5.14 -3.34
C ILE A 40 -14.91 5.22 -4.29
N THR A 41 -15.00 4.29 -5.24
CA THR A 41 -16.07 4.21 -6.24
C THR A 41 -16.35 2.76 -6.58
N GLU A 42 -17.57 2.45 -7.05
CA GLU A 42 -17.93 1.11 -7.52
C GLU A 42 -17.48 0.85 -8.96
N LYS A 43 -17.32 1.92 -9.75
CA LYS A 43 -16.99 1.84 -11.18
C LYS A 43 -15.88 2.81 -11.54
N ILE A 44 -15.03 2.43 -12.49
CA ILE A 44 -13.91 3.26 -12.96
C ILE A 44 -14.41 4.53 -13.67
N GLN A 45 -15.53 4.44 -14.40
CA GLN A 45 -16.15 5.54 -15.15
C GLN A 45 -16.66 6.67 -14.25
N THR A 46 -17.05 6.35 -13.02
CA THR A 46 -17.69 7.30 -12.11
C THR A 46 -16.69 8.11 -11.29
N TYR A 47 -15.39 7.77 -11.33
CA TYR A 47 -14.35 8.54 -10.65
C TYR A 47 -13.91 9.73 -11.49
N PRO A 48 -14.15 10.98 -11.05
CA PRO A 48 -13.89 12.16 -11.88
C PRO A 48 -12.40 12.57 -11.92
N TRP A 49 -11.58 12.05 -11.00
CA TRP A 49 -10.16 12.41 -10.88
C TRP A 49 -9.24 11.35 -11.52
N SER A 50 -9.64 10.82 -12.66
CA SER A 50 -8.88 9.86 -13.48
C SER A 50 -9.00 10.25 -14.95
N SER A 51 -7.96 9.94 -15.74
CA SER A 51 -7.96 10.11 -17.19
C SER A 51 -8.90 9.16 -17.92
N TYR A 52 -9.50 8.16 -17.26
CA TYR A 52 -10.31 7.12 -17.92
C TYR A 52 -11.37 7.70 -18.87
N ARG A 53 -12.06 8.78 -18.48
CA ARG A 53 -13.09 9.41 -19.33
C ARG A 53 -12.53 10.00 -20.62
N GLU A 54 -11.26 10.40 -20.64
CA GLU A 54 -10.62 10.90 -21.85
C GLU A 54 -10.37 9.80 -22.90
N TYR A 55 -10.41 8.53 -22.49
CA TYR A 55 -10.35 7.38 -23.42
C TYR A 55 -11.71 7.04 -24.03
N THR A 56 -12.80 7.26 -23.29
CA THR A 56 -14.16 6.99 -23.75
C THR A 56 -14.83 8.19 -24.42
N GLU A 57 -14.36 9.41 -24.11
CA GLU A 57 -14.89 10.67 -24.59
C GLU A 57 -13.82 11.43 -25.41
N LYS A 58 -13.83 12.77 -25.33
CA LYS A 58 -12.84 13.61 -26.01
C LYS A 58 -11.67 13.89 -25.06
N PRO A 59 -10.42 13.53 -25.44
CA PRO A 59 -9.26 13.89 -24.64
C PRO A 59 -9.03 15.40 -24.63
N VAL A 60 -8.62 15.91 -23.48
CA VAL A 60 -8.31 17.33 -23.21
C VAL A 60 -6.89 17.47 -22.68
N ILE A 61 -6.46 16.58 -21.79
CA ILE A 61 -5.16 16.62 -21.10
C ILE A 61 -4.31 15.40 -21.49
N CYS A 62 -4.90 14.21 -21.49
CA CYS A 62 -4.17 12.96 -21.70
C CYS A 62 -4.01 12.64 -23.19
N ALA A 63 -2.79 12.26 -23.59
CA ALA A 63 -2.53 11.71 -24.92
C ALA A 63 -2.96 10.23 -24.97
N THR A 64 -4.22 9.98 -25.31
CA THR A 64 -4.80 8.63 -25.27
C THR A 64 -4.48 7.76 -26.50
N GLN A 65 -4.05 8.37 -27.60
CA GLN A 65 -3.88 7.71 -28.89
C GLN A 65 -2.96 6.49 -28.84
N PHE A 66 -1.75 6.63 -28.28
CA PHE A 66 -0.78 5.53 -28.18
C PHE A 66 -1.38 4.29 -27.52
N ALA A 67 -2.05 4.48 -26.38
CA ALA A 67 -2.68 3.39 -25.65
C ALA A 67 -3.85 2.75 -26.43
N MET A 68 -4.65 3.55 -27.14
CA MET A 68 -5.75 3.04 -27.96
C MET A 68 -5.22 2.22 -29.16
N GLU A 69 -4.14 2.66 -29.79
CA GLU A 69 -3.51 1.97 -30.92
C GLU A 69 -2.95 0.59 -30.53
N LEU A 70 -2.55 0.40 -29.26
CA LEU A 70 -2.15 -0.92 -28.74
C LEU A 70 -3.29 -1.94 -28.71
N PHE A 71 -4.55 -1.50 -28.69
CA PHE A 71 -5.72 -2.40 -28.76
C PHE A 71 -6.15 -2.66 -30.20
N SER A 72 -6.26 -1.61 -31.01
CA SER A 72 -6.63 -1.69 -32.43
C SER A 72 -6.43 -0.34 -33.12
N GLU A 73 -6.16 -0.37 -34.43
CA GLU A 73 -6.21 0.83 -35.29
C GLU A 73 -7.65 1.30 -35.54
N ASP A 74 -8.63 0.38 -35.49
CA ASP A 74 -10.04 0.75 -35.59
C ASP A 74 -10.51 1.33 -34.25
N LYS A 75 -10.99 2.57 -34.29
CA LYS A 75 -11.38 3.30 -33.07
C LYS A 75 -12.51 2.62 -32.29
N ALA A 76 -13.49 2.04 -32.97
CA ALA A 76 -14.62 1.39 -32.31
C ALA A 76 -14.20 0.07 -31.68
N VAL A 77 -13.37 -0.71 -32.39
CA VAL A 77 -12.81 -1.97 -31.87
C VAL A 77 -11.87 -1.68 -30.71
N SER A 78 -10.99 -0.69 -30.83
CA SER A 78 -10.06 -0.26 -29.79
C SER A 78 -10.77 0.12 -28.50
N LEU A 79 -11.85 0.92 -28.60
CA LEU A 79 -12.65 1.30 -27.44
C LEU A 79 -13.28 0.07 -26.76
N HIS A 80 -13.85 -0.84 -27.54
CA HIS A 80 -14.45 -2.07 -27.01
C HIS A 80 -13.43 -2.96 -26.28
N LEU A 81 -12.27 -3.21 -26.91
CA LEU A 81 -11.20 -4.01 -26.31
C LEU A 81 -10.62 -3.36 -25.06
N MET A 82 -10.50 -2.03 -25.04
CA MET A 82 -10.04 -1.29 -23.87
C MET A 82 -11.03 -1.43 -22.72
N GLU A 83 -12.34 -1.30 -22.98
CA GLU A 83 -13.37 -1.50 -21.96
C GLU A 83 -13.39 -2.92 -21.41
N GLU A 84 -13.28 -3.93 -22.28
CA GLU A 84 -13.19 -5.34 -21.90
C GLU A 84 -11.96 -5.60 -21.03
N PHE A 85 -10.78 -5.16 -21.49
CA PHE A 85 -9.52 -5.30 -20.75
C PHE A 85 -9.58 -4.70 -19.35
N HIS A 86 -10.27 -3.57 -19.16
CA HIS A 86 -10.45 -2.93 -17.85
C HIS A 86 -11.49 -3.63 -16.96
N GLN A 87 -12.41 -4.41 -17.52
CA GLN A 87 -13.42 -5.16 -16.78
C GLN A 87 -12.94 -6.57 -16.40
N GLU A 88 -11.94 -7.10 -17.11
CA GLU A 88 -11.38 -8.41 -16.83
C GLU A 88 -10.86 -8.53 -15.38
N PRO A 89 -11.27 -9.60 -14.67
CA PRO A 89 -10.66 -9.96 -13.39
C PRO A 89 -9.17 -10.20 -13.59
N ASN A 90 -8.35 -9.46 -12.84
CA ASN A 90 -6.91 -9.54 -12.92
C ASN A 90 -6.28 -9.58 -11.52
N LYS A 91 -4.99 -9.92 -11.47
CA LYS A 91 -4.18 -9.88 -10.26
C LYS A 91 -2.99 -8.93 -10.45
N ASP A 92 -3.19 -7.88 -11.23
CA ASP A 92 -2.13 -6.93 -11.57
C ASP A 92 -1.61 -6.26 -10.29
N GLN A 93 -0.31 -6.39 -10.10
CA GLN A 93 0.44 -5.75 -9.01
C GLN A 93 1.48 -4.85 -9.64
N CYS A 94 1.39 -3.56 -9.35
CA CYS A 94 2.38 -2.57 -9.73
C CYS A 94 3.01 -2.05 -8.44
N LEU A 95 2.71 -0.80 -8.07
CA LEU A 95 3.31 -0.12 -6.92
C LEU A 95 2.47 -0.25 -5.65
N GLU A 96 1.89 -1.43 -5.42
CA GLU A 96 1.07 -1.67 -4.23
C GLU A 96 1.82 -1.21 -2.97
N PRO A 97 1.16 -0.45 -2.06
CA PRO A 97 1.79 -0.07 -0.81
C PRO A 97 2.24 -1.34 -0.08
N ASP A 98 3.41 -1.28 0.55
CA ASP A 98 3.88 -2.42 1.32
C ASP A 98 2.92 -2.59 2.49
N HIS A 99 1.98 -3.53 2.38
CA HIS A 99 0.91 -3.78 3.35
C HIS A 99 1.43 -4.46 4.61
N GLY A 100 2.67 -4.20 5.01
CA GLY A 100 3.01 -4.27 6.42
C GLY A 100 2.08 -3.28 7.11
N VAL A 101 0.88 -3.74 7.52
CA VAL A 101 -0.09 -2.99 8.31
C VAL A 101 0.72 -2.50 9.48
N ARG A 102 1.13 -1.24 9.40
CA ARG A 102 2.03 -0.67 10.38
C ARG A 102 1.16 -0.43 11.59
N ILE A 103 1.10 -1.46 12.43
CA ILE A 103 0.29 -1.56 13.64
C ILE A 103 0.46 -0.22 14.35
N ASN A 104 -0.64 0.49 14.57
CA ASN A 104 -0.54 1.80 15.20
C ASN A 104 -0.10 1.62 16.67
N ASP A 105 0.33 2.67 17.36
CA ASP A 105 0.91 2.49 18.70
C ASP A 105 -0.07 1.95 19.74
N LEU A 106 -1.38 2.19 19.56
CA LEU A 106 -2.40 1.64 20.43
C LEU A 106 -2.50 0.12 20.24
N GLU A 107 -2.67 -0.31 18.99
CA GLU A 107 -2.71 -1.74 18.64
C GLU A 107 -1.38 -2.43 18.97
N ALA A 108 -0.24 -1.75 18.81
CA ALA A 108 1.07 -2.28 19.12
C ALA A 108 1.25 -2.44 20.63
N ALA A 109 0.75 -1.49 21.44
CA ALA A 109 0.74 -1.61 22.89
C ALA A 109 -0.14 -2.77 23.36
N GLU A 110 -1.34 -2.92 22.81
CA GLU A 110 -2.25 -4.05 23.11
C GLU A 110 -1.61 -5.40 22.73
N LEU A 111 -0.96 -5.47 21.56
CA LEU A 111 -0.25 -6.66 21.12
C LEU A 111 0.92 -7.00 22.06
N ILE A 112 1.69 -6.00 22.49
CA ILE A 112 2.79 -6.20 23.44
C ILE A 112 2.28 -6.72 24.78
N GLN A 113 1.21 -6.12 25.31
CA GLN A 113 0.57 -6.57 26.55
C GLN A 113 0.14 -8.04 26.46
N LYS A 114 -0.47 -8.41 25.34
CA LYS A 114 -0.93 -9.79 25.09
C LYS A 114 0.23 -10.79 24.95
N ILE A 115 1.29 -10.45 24.22
CA ILE A 115 2.43 -11.36 23.98
C ILE A 115 3.28 -11.53 25.24
N ALA A 116 3.51 -10.45 25.98
CA ALA A 116 4.35 -10.48 27.18
C ALA A 116 3.58 -10.82 28.46
N GLU A 117 2.24 -10.91 28.38
CA GLU A 117 1.33 -11.11 29.52
C GLU A 117 1.53 -10.06 30.62
N VAL A 118 1.60 -8.79 30.22
CA VAL A 118 1.84 -7.63 31.09
C VAL A 118 0.71 -6.62 30.98
N LYS A 119 0.50 -5.82 32.02
CA LYS A 119 -0.49 -4.73 32.00
C LYS A 119 0.04 -3.50 31.29
N SER A 120 1.35 -3.27 31.37
CA SER A 120 2.05 -2.20 30.67
C SER A 120 3.25 -2.75 29.87
N PRO A 121 3.42 -2.35 28.60
CA PRO A 121 4.59 -2.71 27.79
C PRO A 121 5.96 -2.42 28.45
N GLN A 122 6.02 -1.45 29.37
CA GLN A 122 7.26 -1.07 30.05
C GLN A 122 7.75 -2.12 31.07
N GLU A 123 6.87 -3.00 31.55
CA GLU A 123 7.21 -4.07 32.50
C GLU A 123 8.25 -5.04 31.92
N ILE A 124 8.34 -5.13 30.58
CA ILE A 124 9.31 -5.98 29.87
C ILE A 124 10.76 -5.57 30.19
N GLN A 125 11.03 -4.33 30.61
CA GLN A 125 12.37 -3.90 31.02
C GLN A 125 12.90 -4.69 32.23
N ALA A 126 12.00 -5.08 33.13
CA ALA A 126 12.32 -5.81 34.35
C ALA A 126 12.45 -7.33 34.12
N PHE A 127 12.14 -7.82 32.91
CA PHE A 127 12.24 -9.25 32.60
C PHE A 127 13.70 -9.71 32.60
N GLU A 128 13.89 -10.97 32.97
CA GLU A 128 15.16 -11.65 32.77
C GLU A 128 15.55 -11.62 31.28
N LYS A 129 16.86 -11.49 31.00
CA LYS A 129 17.41 -11.31 29.66
C LYS A 129 16.89 -12.35 28.66
N GLN A 130 16.78 -13.62 29.05
CA GLN A 130 16.28 -14.67 28.15
C GLN A 130 14.81 -14.45 27.77
N LYS A 131 13.93 -14.23 28.76
CA LYS A 131 12.50 -13.97 28.55
C LYS A 131 12.28 -12.70 27.72
N ARG A 132 12.97 -11.61 28.07
CA ARG A 132 12.91 -10.33 27.33
C ARG A 132 13.27 -10.51 25.86
N ASN A 133 14.37 -11.21 25.58
CA ASN A 133 14.85 -11.40 24.21
C ASN A 133 13.89 -12.28 23.39
N ALA A 134 13.25 -13.28 24.02
CA ALA A 134 12.22 -14.08 23.36
C ALA A 134 11.01 -13.23 22.94
N VAL A 135 10.51 -12.38 23.85
CA VAL A 135 9.42 -11.43 23.56
C VAL A 135 9.81 -10.49 22.41
N ILE A 136 10.99 -9.87 22.46
CA ILE A 136 11.45 -8.95 21.39
C ILE A 136 11.47 -9.63 20.02
N ARG A 137 11.95 -10.88 19.93
CA ARG A 137 11.97 -11.62 18.66
C ARG A 137 10.57 -11.89 18.15
N GLU A 138 9.64 -12.23 19.04
CA GLU A 138 8.24 -12.44 18.65
C GLU A 138 7.60 -11.13 18.16
N LEU A 139 7.85 -10.00 18.82
CA LEU A 139 7.38 -8.68 18.38
C LEU A 139 7.91 -8.33 16.97
N LYS A 140 9.18 -8.63 16.68
CA LYS A 140 9.77 -8.42 15.35
C LYS A 140 9.13 -9.32 14.28
N LYS A 141 8.84 -10.58 14.60
CA LYS A 141 8.11 -11.49 13.69
C LYS A 141 6.70 -10.99 13.36
N ARG A 142 6.07 -10.28 14.28
CA ARG A 142 4.76 -9.63 14.11
C ARG A 142 4.85 -8.25 13.43
N GLN A 143 5.98 -7.94 12.78
CA GLN A 143 6.19 -6.73 11.98
C GLN A 143 6.18 -5.41 12.78
N LEU A 144 6.36 -5.44 14.11
CA LEU A 144 6.60 -4.21 14.86
C LEU A 144 7.98 -3.65 14.51
N SER A 145 8.04 -2.36 14.22
CA SER A 145 9.31 -1.70 13.97
C SER A 145 10.16 -1.61 15.23
N ILE A 146 11.49 -1.65 15.09
CA ILE A 146 12.45 -1.51 16.19
C ILE A 146 12.15 -0.26 17.02
N ARG A 147 11.77 0.85 16.36
CA ARG A 147 11.42 2.12 17.00
C ARG A 147 10.12 2.05 17.82
N GLN A 148 9.14 1.29 17.37
CA GLN A 148 7.91 1.08 18.14
C GLN A 148 8.17 0.24 19.37
N ILE A 149 8.96 -0.84 19.24
CA ILE A 149 9.37 -1.67 20.37
C ILE A 149 10.15 -0.81 21.37
N GLU A 150 11.14 -0.03 20.92
CA GLU A 150 11.93 0.87 21.77
C GLU A 150 11.04 1.85 22.54
N ARG A 151 10.16 2.59 21.85
CA ARG A 151 9.34 3.62 22.49
C ARG A 151 8.28 3.06 23.43
N LEU A 152 7.67 1.92 23.11
CA LEU A 152 6.60 1.33 23.92
C LEU A 152 7.16 0.56 25.11
N THR A 153 8.22 -0.21 24.91
CA THR A 153 8.82 -1.03 25.98
C THR A 153 9.88 -0.28 26.78
N GLY A 154 10.49 0.78 26.22
CA GLY A 154 11.64 1.50 26.77
C GLY A 154 12.96 0.72 26.76
N ILE A 155 13.01 -0.42 26.06
CA ILE A 155 14.25 -1.17 25.82
C ILE A 155 15.07 -0.44 24.76
N SER A 156 16.36 -0.22 25.02
CA SER A 156 17.22 0.52 24.10
C SER A 156 17.26 -0.08 22.69
N PHE A 157 17.30 0.78 21.67
CA PHE A 157 17.45 0.41 20.26
C PHE A 157 18.55 -0.62 20.01
N GLY A 158 19.72 -0.44 20.65
CA GLY A 158 20.87 -1.32 20.45
C GLY A 158 20.59 -2.77 20.84
N ILE A 159 19.84 -3.00 21.92
CA ILE A 159 19.45 -4.35 22.34
C ILE A 159 18.47 -4.95 21.32
N ILE A 160 17.46 -4.20 20.89
CA ILE A 160 16.40 -4.69 19.98
C ILE A 160 16.97 -4.98 18.58
N ARG A 161 17.87 -4.13 18.09
CA ARG A 161 18.51 -4.29 16.78
C ARG A 161 19.33 -5.57 16.69
N ASN A 162 20.02 -5.93 17.75
CA ASN A 162 20.96 -7.04 17.78
C ASN A 162 20.32 -8.42 18.09
N LEU A 163 18.98 -8.49 18.15
CA LEU A 163 18.20 -9.71 18.47
C LEU A 163 17.41 -10.25 17.29
#